data_AF-A0A1G2CNQ9-F1
#
_entry.id   AF-A0A1G2CNQ9-F1
#
_cell.length_a   1.000
_cell.length_b   1.000
_cell.length_c   1.000
_cell.angle_alpha   90.00
_cell.angle_beta   90.00
_cell.angle_gamma   90.00
#
_symmetry.space_group_name_H-M   'P 1'
#
loop_
_entity.id
_entity.type
_entity.pdbx_description
1 polymer ?
#
loop_
_entity_poly.entity_id
_entity_poly.type
_entity_poly.pdbx_seq_one_letter_code
_entity_poly.pdbx_strand_id
1 'polypeptide(L)' 'MIEKAKTFLNESFAELKRVNWPTRKETMRLTMVVAVLSLAVSGLLGFFDMFFEYLLSKYII' A
#
# COMPACT_ATOMS: atom_id res chain seq x y z
N MET A 1 14.01 -19.12 29.06
CA MET A 1 13.93 -18.04 28.04
C MET A 1 12.81 -18.29 27.02
N ILE A 2 12.70 -19.50 26.45
CA ILE A 2 11.64 -19.85 25.48
C ILE A 2 10.23 -19.75 26.06
N GLU A 3 10.01 -20.12 27.33
CA GLU A 3 8.70 -19.95 27.98
C GLU A 3 8.25 -18.48 28.07
N LYS A 4 9.15 -17.56 28.47
CA LYS A 4 8.84 -16.12 28.53
C LYS A 4 8.43 -15.57 27.16
N ALA A 5 9.11 -15.99 26.09
CA ALA A 5 8.75 -15.59 24.73
C ALA A 5 7.38 -16.13 24.31
N LYS A 6 7.05 -17.37 24.68
CA LYS A 6 5.74 -17.97 24.41
C LYS A 6 4.62 -17.22 25.15
N THR A 7 4.84 -16.87 26.41
CA THR A 7 3.89 -16.06 27.19
C THR A 7 3.69 -14.67 26.58
N PHE A 8 4.78 -13.99 26.21
CA PHE A 8 4.72 -12.67 25.57
C PHE A 8 3.96 -12.67 24.24
N LEU A 9 4.16 -13.69 23.40
CA LEU A 9 3.39 -13.83 22.15
C LEU A 9 1.91 -14.07 22.41
N ASN A 10 1.58 -14.85 23.44
CA ASN A 10 0.20 -15.16 23.79
C ASN A 10 -0.53 -13.91 24.34
N GLU A 11 0.14 -13.12 25.16
CA GLU A 11 -0.34 -11.83 25.66
C GLU A 11 -0.53 -10.82 24.54
N SER A 12 0.45 -10.70 23.64
CA SER A 12 0.37 -9.81 22.47
C SER A 12 -0.79 -10.20 21.53
N PHE A 13 -1.04 -11.49 21.35
CA PHE A 13 -2.16 -11.97 20.53
C PHE A 13 -3.51 -11.72 21.20
N ALA A 14 -3.57 -11.81 22.53
CA ALA A 14 -4.77 -11.46 23.29
C ALA A 14 -5.08 -9.96 23.20
N GLU A 15 -4.07 -9.09 23.14
CA GLU A 15 -4.22 -7.65 22.95
C GLU A 15 -4.61 -7.28 21.52
N LEU A 16 -4.00 -7.92 20.51
CA LEU A 16 -4.37 -7.78 19.09
C LEU A 16 -5.84 -8.11 18.83
N LYS A 17 -6.44 -9.04 19.58
CA LYS A 17 -7.87 -9.36 19.49
C LYS A 17 -8.78 -8.26 20.03
N ARG A 18 -8.28 -7.37 20.91
CA ARG A 18 -9.04 -6.23 21.44
C ARG A 18 -8.99 -5.01 20.51
N VAL A 19 -8.13 -5.04 19.50
CA VAL A 19 -8.05 -3.97 18.49
C VAL A 19 -9.31 -3.97 17.64
N ASN A 20 -9.85 -2.78 17.38
CA ASN A 20 -10.98 -2.60 16.46
C ASN A 20 -10.49 -2.72 15.02
N TRP A 21 -10.53 -3.95 14.49
CA TRP A 21 -10.19 -4.21 13.10
C TRP A 21 -11.29 -3.67 12.18
N PRO A 22 -10.91 -3.11 11.01
CA PRO A 22 -11.87 -2.66 10.03
C PRO A 22 -12.73 -3.81 9.55
N THR A 23 -13.99 -3.51 9.23
CA THR A 23 -14.91 -4.52 8.72
C THR A 23 -14.46 -4.99 7.33
N ARG A 24 -14.81 -6.22 6.92
CA ARG A 24 -14.46 -6.73 5.57
C ARG A 24 -14.84 -5.77 4.45
N LYS A 25 -15.98 -5.08 4.58
CA LYS A 25 -16.47 -4.10 3.60
C LYS A 25 -15.59 -2.85 3.57
N GLU A 26 -15.19 -2.36 4.73
CA GLU A 26 -14.32 -1.19 4.87
C GLU A 26 -12.93 -1.48 4.29
N THR A 27 -12.33 -2.63 4.62
CA THR A 27 -11.06 -3.06 4.05
C THR A 27 -11.13 -3.13 2.53
N MET A 28 -12.17 -3.76 1.96
CA MET A 28 -12.34 -3.83 0.50
C MET A 28 -12.47 -2.44 -0.13
N ARG A 29 -13.24 -1.54 0.51
CA ARG A 29 -13.41 -0.16 0.01
C ARG A 29 -12.09 0.58 0.00
N LEU A 30 -11.33 0.53 1.10
CA LEU A 30 -10.03 1.18 1.21
C LEU A 30 -9.03 0.62 0.20
N THR A 31 -8.95 -0.70 0.05
CA THR A 31 -8.07 -1.33 -0.96
C THR A 31 -8.44 -0.92 -2.37
N MET A 32 -9.73 -0.87 -2.70
CA MET A 32 -10.18 -0.45 -4.03
C MET A 32 -9.82 1.02 -4.32
N VAL A 33 -9.98 1.90 -3.32
CA VAL A 33 -9.57 3.31 -3.45
C VAL A 33 -8.07 3.42 -3.72
N VAL A 34 -7.24 2.70 -2.96
CA VAL A 34 -5.79 2.70 -3.16
C VAL A 34 -5.43 2.16 -4.54
N ALA A 35 -6.02 1.04 -4.97
CA ALA A 35 -5.74 0.46 -6.28
C ALA A 35 -6.07 1.43 -7.43
N VAL A 36 -7.22 2.10 -7.37
CA VAL A 36 -7.61 3.10 -8.38
C VAL A 36 -6.66 4.29 -8.37
N LEU A 37 -6.31 4.80 -7.19
CA LEU A 37 -5.38 5.92 -7.08
C LEU A 37 -3.99 5.57 -7.61
N SER A 38 -3.48 4.39 -7.28
CA SER A 38 -2.18 3.91 -7.78
C SER A 38 -2.17 3.80 -9.30
N LEU A 39 -3.23 3.25 -9.91
CA LEU A 39 -3.35 3.18 -11.37
C LEU A 39 -3.44 4.56 -12.02
N ALA A 40 -4.18 5.48 -11.41
CA ALA A 40 -4.29 6.85 -11.90
C ALA A 40 -2.94 7.57 -11.88
N VAL A 41 -2.22 7.48 -10.75
CA VAL A 41 -0.89 8.10 -10.59
C VAL A 41 0.12 7.44 -11.52
N SER A 42 0.13 6.12 -11.65
CA SER A 42 1.05 5.43 -12.55
C SER A 42 0.78 5.80 -14.01
N GLY A 43 -0.48 5.93 -14.41
CA GLY A 43 -0.85 6.37 -15.77
C GLY A 43 -0.39 7.81 -16.03
N LEU A 44 -0.56 8.71 -15.07
CA LEU A 44 -0.09 10.09 -15.15
C LEU A 44 1.43 10.18 -15.27
N LEU A 45 2.17 9.49 -14.39
CA LEU A 45 3.63 9.49 -14.41
C LEU A 45 4.16 8.87 -15.71
N GLY A 46 3.65 7.71 -16.12
CA GLY A 46 4.06 7.08 -17.36
C GLY A 46 3.79 7.93 -18.61
N PHE A 47 2.67 8.66 -18.62
CA PHE A 47 2.40 9.63 -19.70
C PHE A 47 3.45 10.75 -19.73
N PHE A 48 3.78 11.33 -18.57
CA PHE A 48 4.79 12.37 -18.49
C PHE A 48 6.19 11.87 -18.84
N ASP A 49 6.54 10.66 -18.41
CA ASP A 49 7.82 10.02 -18.75
C ASP A 49 7.98 9.90 -20.27
N MET A 50 6.96 9.38 -20.96
CA MET A 50 6.96 9.29 -22.43
C MET A 50 6.97 10.66 -23.12
N PHE A 51 6.21 11.62 -22.59
CA PHE A 51 6.17 12.97 -23.14
C PHE A 51 7.53 13.66 -23.04
N PHE A 52 8.18 13.58 -21.89
CA PHE A 52 9.51 14.15 -21.69
C PHE A 52 10.57 13.40 -22.49
N GLU A 53 10.51 12.07 -22.57
CA GLU A 53 11.42 11.28 -23.43
C GLU A 53 11.32 11.73 -24.90
N TYR A 54 10.11 11.87 -25.43
CA TYR A 54 9.89 12.36 -26.79
C TYR A 54 10.45 13.77 -27.00
N LEU A 55 10.20 14.67 -26.05
CA LEU A 55 10.65 16.06 -26.12
C LEU A 55 12.20 16.12 -26.07
N LEU A 56 12.82 15.45 -25.11
CA LEU A 56 14.27 15.44 -24.95
C LEU A 56 14.96 14.79 -26.16
N SER A 57 14.45 13.66 -26.65
CA SER A 57 15.01 12.97 -27.82
C SER A 57 14.87 13.76 -29.11
N LYS A 58 13.88 14.66 -29.24
CA LYS A 58 13.65 15.43 -30.46
C LYS A 58 14.38 16.77 -30.47
N TYR A 59 14.63 17.36 -29.31
CA TYR A 59 15.17 18.71 -29.18
C TYR A 59 16.61 18.78 -28.66
N ILE A 60 17.12 17.76 -27.95
CA ILE A 60 18.46 17.79 -27.34
C ILE A 60 19.42 16.77 -27.95
N ILE A 61 18.96 15.54 -28.20
CA ILE A 61 19.72 14.50 -28.90
C ILE A 61 19.50 14.67 -30.41
#